data_AF-A0A9E5NFE2-F1
#
_entry.id   AF-A0A9E5NFE2-F1
#
_cell.length_a   1.000
_cell.length_b   1.000
_cell.length_c   1.000
_cell.angle_alpha   90.00
_cell.angle_beta   90.00
_cell.angle_gamma   90.00
#
_symmetry.space_group_name_H-M   'P 1'
#
loop_
_entity.id
_entity.type
_entity.pdbx_description
1 polymer ?
#
loop_
_entity_poly.entity_id
_entity_poly.type
_entity_poly.pdbx_seq_one_letter_code
_entity_poly.pdbx_strand_id
1 'polypeptide(L)'
;SYATGVQGVLQREKPAASFLMGNFMAEALIFAESGYLAGSMQVAGTAATSQIPFFVAVCDYTLLGDELYAAGAYLSGDPTQIASIAGQDVGKYWAIILLLLGMVLSAMGNNWL
;
A
#
# COMPACT_ATOMS: atom_id res chain seq x y z
N SER A 1 -18.99 9.73 12.04
CA SER A 1 -19.61 8.81 13.03
C SER A 1 -18.75 7.57 13.25
N TYR A 2 -18.28 6.92 12.17
CA TYR A 2 -17.37 5.78 12.26
C TYR A 2 -15.98 6.14 12.80
N ALA A 3 -15.29 7.17 12.26
CA ALA A 3 -13.95 7.56 12.73
C ALA A 3 -13.84 7.82 14.24
N THR A 4 -14.76 8.63 14.77
CA THR A 4 -14.80 8.98 16.20
C THR A 4 -15.01 7.76 17.10
N GLY A 5 -15.78 6.77 16.63
CA GLY A 5 -15.99 5.53 17.36
C GLY A 5 -14.70 4.72 17.50
N VAL A 6 -13.97 4.53 16.40
CA VAL A 6 -12.68 3.81 16.40
C VAL A 6 -11.64 4.55 17.25
N GLN A 7 -11.54 5.88 17.12
CA GLN A 7 -10.68 6.70 17.96
C GLN A 7 -10.99 6.50 19.45
N GLY A 8 -12.27 6.49 19.82
CA GLY A 8 -12.70 6.25 21.20
C GLY A 8 -12.29 4.87 21.71
N VAL A 9 -12.30 3.84 20.86
CA VAL A 9 -11.82 2.50 21.21
C VAL A 9 -10.30 2.51 21.39
N LEU A 10 -9.54 3.05 20.43
CA LEU A 10 -8.08 3.13 20.50
C LEU A 10 -7.59 3.84 21.77
N GLN A 11 -8.24 4.94 22.15
CA GLN A 11 -7.86 5.73 23.32
C GLN A 11 -8.21 5.07 24.66
N ARG A 12 -9.30 4.28 24.72
CA ARG A 12 -9.69 3.57 25.94
C ARG A 12 -8.92 2.27 26.12
N GLU A 13 -8.83 1.47 25.06
CA GLU A 13 -8.25 0.13 25.11
C GLU A 13 -6.72 0.16 25.02
N LYS A 14 -6.14 1.19 24.39
CA LYS A 14 -4.68 1.35 24.20
C LYS A 14 -4.01 0.05 23.73
N PRO A 15 -4.43 -0.50 22.57
CA PRO A 15 -3.89 -1.75 22.09
C PRO A 15 -2.39 -1.64 21.83
N ALA A 16 -1.64 -2.71 22.07
CA ALA A 16 -0.20 -2.72 21.82
C ALA A 16 0.14 -2.55 20.33
N ALA A 17 -0.75 -3.02 19.44
CA ALA A 17 -0.61 -2.86 18.00
C ALA A 17 -1.95 -2.56 17.31
N SER A 18 -1.91 -1.76 16.24
CA SER A 18 -3.05 -1.46 15.37
C SER A 18 -2.73 -1.85 13.92
N PHE A 19 -3.70 -2.47 13.24
CA PHE A 19 -3.58 -2.86 11.83
C PHE A 19 -4.62 -2.11 11.00
N LEU A 20 -4.16 -1.27 10.07
CA LEU A 20 -4.99 -0.39 9.24
C LEU A 20 -4.88 -0.79 7.76
N MET A 21 -5.65 -1.79 7.35
CA MET A 21 -5.57 -2.38 6.01
C MET A 21 -6.81 -2.04 5.18
N GLY A 22 -6.64 -1.28 4.10
CA GLY A 22 -7.72 -0.96 3.16
C GLY A 22 -7.80 0.51 2.74
N ASN A 23 -9.01 0.92 2.34
CA ASN A 23 -9.30 2.25 1.84
C ASN A 23 -10.20 3.00 2.84
N PHE A 24 -9.61 3.95 3.56
CA PHE A 24 -10.26 4.72 4.64
C PHE A 24 -10.51 6.19 4.27
N MET A 25 -10.22 6.56 3.02
CA MET A 25 -10.40 7.92 2.48
C MET A 25 -9.79 8.99 3.40
N ALA A 26 -10.50 10.10 3.64
CA ALA A 26 -10.02 11.19 4.49
C ALA A 26 -9.90 10.78 5.98
N GLU A 27 -10.55 9.70 6.41
CA GLU A 27 -10.51 9.22 7.79
C GLU A 27 -9.21 8.44 8.10
N ALA A 28 -8.45 8.02 7.08
CA ALA A 28 -7.18 7.30 7.21
C ALA A 28 -6.21 7.95 8.21
N LEU A 29 -6.04 9.28 8.10
CA LEU A 29 -5.14 10.03 8.96
C LEU A 29 -5.66 10.09 10.41
N ILE A 30 -6.97 10.23 10.60
CA ILE A 30 -7.60 10.29 11.92
C ILE A 30 -7.38 8.96 12.67
N PHE A 31 -7.53 7.83 11.98
CA PHE A 31 -7.27 6.51 12.56
C PHE A 31 -5.80 6.33 12.94
N ALA A 32 -4.90 6.64 12.01
CA ALA A 32 -3.47 6.51 12.22
C ALA A 32 -2.98 7.42 13.36
N GLU A 33 -3.40 8.67 13.41
CA GLU A 33 -3.03 9.60 14.49
C GLU A 33 -3.57 9.13 15.84
N SER A 34 -4.81 8.62 15.86
CA SER A 34 -5.41 8.09 17.09
C SER A 34 -4.64 6.90 17.66
N GLY A 35 -4.15 5.99 16.81
CA GLY A 35 -3.34 4.86 17.24
C GLY A 35 -1.94 5.28 17.70
N TYR A 36 -1.31 6.21 16.97
CA TYR A 36 -0.03 6.81 17.38
C TYR A 36 -0.13 7.47 18.77
N LEU A 37 -1.17 8.28 18.99
CA LEU A 37 -1.43 8.92 20.29
C LEU A 37 -1.75 7.92 21.41
N ALA A 38 -2.36 6.78 21.07
CA ALA A 38 -2.60 5.70 22.03
C ALA A 38 -1.32 4.93 22.39
N GLY A 39 -0.21 5.15 21.67
CA GLY A 39 1.06 4.45 21.86
C GLY A 39 1.11 3.06 21.22
N SER A 40 0.19 2.76 20.29
CA SER A 40 0.17 1.46 19.60
C SER A 40 1.19 1.43 18.47
N MET A 41 1.91 0.31 18.31
CA MET A 41 2.68 0.03 17.09
C MET A 41 1.72 -0.12 15.91
N GLN A 42 1.97 0.54 14.80
CA GLN A 42 1.02 0.60 13.69
C GLN A 42 1.57 -0.04 12.41
N VAL A 43 0.78 -0.96 11.87
CA VAL A 43 1.01 -1.54 10.54
C VAL A 43 -0.18 -1.17 9.66
N ALA A 44 0.07 -0.43 8.58
CA ALA A 44 -0.96 0.01 7.67
C ALA A 44 -0.71 -0.53 6.26
N GLY A 45 -1.74 -0.51 5.42
CA GLY A 45 -1.63 -0.87 4.02
C GLY A 45 -2.80 -0.36 3.21
N THR A 46 -2.52 0.24 2.05
CA THR A 46 -3.58 0.75 1.17
C THR A 46 -3.18 0.69 -0.29
N ALA A 47 -4.14 0.36 -1.15
CA ALA A 47 -4.01 0.46 -2.60
C ALA A 47 -4.31 1.88 -3.12
N ALA A 48 -4.85 2.77 -2.28
CA ALA A 48 -5.23 4.11 -2.68
C ALA A 48 -4.05 5.08 -2.59
N THR A 49 -3.52 5.52 -3.73
CA THR A 49 -2.34 6.40 -3.82
C THR A 49 -2.48 7.70 -3.03
N SER A 50 -3.70 8.23 -2.89
CA SER A 50 -3.96 9.46 -2.13
C SER A 50 -3.83 9.29 -0.61
N GLN A 51 -3.94 8.06 -0.09
CA GLN A 51 -3.83 7.76 1.35
C GLN A 51 -2.46 7.27 1.78
N ILE A 52 -1.68 6.74 0.83
CA ILE A 52 -0.33 6.27 1.10
C ILE A 52 0.49 7.29 1.91
N PRO A 53 0.52 8.60 1.56
CA PRO A 53 1.30 9.58 2.32
C PRO A 53 0.86 9.73 3.77
N PHE A 54 -0.44 9.56 4.07
CA PHE A 54 -0.97 9.67 5.43
C PHE A 54 -0.47 8.52 6.31
N PHE A 55 -0.49 7.29 5.79
CA PHE A 55 0.02 6.14 6.52
C PHE A 55 1.53 6.15 6.63
N VAL A 56 2.25 6.51 5.57
CA VAL A 56 3.72 6.62 5.61
C VAL A 56 4.18 7.66 6.64
N ALA A 57 3.43 8.74 6.83
CA ALA A 57 3.81 9.80 7.77
C ALA A 57 3.55 9.46 9.25
N VAL A 58 2.60 8.57 9.55
CA VAL A 58 2.09 8.36 10.92
C VAL A 58 2.28 6.93 11.44
N CYS A 59 2.34 5.94 10.56
CA CYS A 59 2.46 4.53 10.93
C CYS A 59 3.92 4.07 10.89
N ASP A 60 4.27 3.07 11.72
CA ASP A 60 5.62 2.51 11.78
C ASP A 60 5.96 1.70 10.51
N TYR A 61 4.98 0.94 10.00
CA TYR A 61 5.11 0.13 8.79
C TYR A 61 3.93 0.36 7.87
N THR A 62 4.19 0.61 6.58
CA THR A 62 3.15 0.85 5.59
C THR A 62 3.40 0.01 4.33
N LEU A 63 2.43 -0.82 3.97
CA LEU A 63 2.38 -1.51 2.69
C LEU A 63 1.86 -0.57 1.61
N LEU A 64 2.64 -0.41 0.54
CA LEU A 64 2.38 0.55 -0.52
C LEU A 64 1.72 -0.15 -1.70
N GLY A 65 0.48 0.23 -2.02
CA GLY A 65 -0.12 -0.16 -3.30
C GLY A 65 -0.27 -1.66 -3.47
N ASP A 66 0.52 -2.22 -4.38
CA ASP A 66 0.57 -3.64 -4.74
C ASP A 66 1.13 -4.55 -3.63
N GLU A 67 1.92 -4.01 -2.70
CA GLU A 67 2.41 -4.75 -1.53
C GLU A 67 1.28 -5.26 -0.63
N LEU A 68 0.17 -4.50 -0.54
CA LEU A 68 -1.02 -4.91 0.22
C LEU A 68 -1.61 -6.21 -0.35
N TYR A 69 -1.69 -6.30 -1.68
CA TYR A 69 -2.21 -7.49 -2.36
C TYR A 69 -1.22 -8.65 -2.31
N ALA A 70 0.07 -8.38 -2.43
CA ALA A 70 1.11 -9.40 -2.28
C ALA A 70 1.09 -10.03 -0.87
N ALA A 71 0.97 -9.21 0.18
CA ALA A 71 0.83 -9.68 1.55
C ALA A 71 -0.45 -10.50 1.74
N GLY A 72 -1.59 -10.05 1.21
CA GLY A 72 -2.85 -10.80 1.26
C GLY A 72 -2.80 -12.14 0.54
N ALA A 73 -2.19 -12.18 -0.66
CA ALA A 73 -2.00 -13.41 -1.43
C ALA A 73 -1.07 -14.39 -0.70
N TYR A 74 0.03 -13.89 -0.13
CA TYR A 74 0.98 -14.70 0.63
C TYR A 74 0.36 -15.30 1.90
N LEU A 75 -0.40 -14.50 2.66
CA LEU A 75 -1.07 -14.94 3.88
C LEU A 75 -2.23 -15.91 3.60
N SER A 76 -2.97 -15.71 2.51
CA SER A 76 -4.07 -16.61 2.14
C SER A 76 -3.59 -17.95 1.57
N GLY A 77 -2.39 -17.98 0.98
CA GLY A 77 -1.84 -19.18 0.35
C GLY A 77 -2.58 -19.62 -0.92
N ASP A 78 -3.45 -18.77 -1.46
CA ASP A 78 -4.21 -19.08 -2.68
C ASP A 78 -3.27 -19.05 -3.90
N PRO A 79 -3.03 -20.21 -4.55
CA PRO A 79 -2.10 -20.29 -5.67
C PRO A 79 -2.54 -19.43 -6.85
N THR A 80 -3.84 -19.16 -7.00
CA THR A 80 -4.39 -18.32 -8.08
C THR A 80 -4.02 -16.85 -7.86
N GLN A 81 -4.15 -16.37 -6.62
CA GLN A 81 -3.78 -14.99 -6.29
C GLN A 81 -2.27 -14.79 -6.37
N ILE A 82 -1.49 -15.72 -5.84
CA ILE A 82 -0.02 -15.68 -5.93
C ILE A 82 0.43 -15.68 -7.39
N ALA A 83 -0.13 -16.55 -8.23
CA ALA A 83 0.19 -16.60 -9.66
C ALA A 83 -0.21 -15.30 -10.39
N SER A 84 -1.36 -14.70 -10.04
CA SER A 84 -1.80 -13.43 -10.60
C SER A 84 -0.81 -12.29 -10.30
N ILE A 85 -0.36 -12.17 -9.04
CA ILE A 85 0.61 -11.15 -8.65
C ILE A 85 1.97 -11.40 -9.34
N ALA A 86 2.44 -12.64 -9.38
CA ALA A 86 3.69 -12.97 -10.09
C ALA A 86 3.60 -12.67 -11.60
N GLY A 87 2.46 -12.94 -12.23
CA GLY A 87 2.22 -12.60 -13.63
C GLY A 87 2.24 -11.09 -13.90
N GLN A 88 1.68 -10.29 -12.99
CA GLN A 88 1.74 -8.83 -13.08
C GLN A 88 3.17 -8.30 -13.00
N ASP A 89 4.00 -8.85 -12.11
CA ASP A 89 5.41 -8.44 -11.99
C ASP A 89 6.23 -8.80 -13.23
N VAL A 90 6.03 -9.99 -13.81
CA VAL A 90 6.67 -10.38 -15.09
C VAL A 90 6.28 -9.41 -16.20
N GLY A 91 5.00 -9.05 -16.29
CA GLY A 91 4.52 -8.05 -17.26
C GLY A 91 5.16 -6.68 -17.06
N LYS A 92 5.31 -6.24 -15.81
CA LYS A 92 5.98 -4.99 -15.43
C LYS A 92 7.45 -4.98 -15.89
N TYR A 93 8.18 -6.08 -15.73
CA TYR A 93 9.56 -6.19 -16.21
C TYR A 93 9.66 -6.11 -17.74
N TRP A 94 8.77 -6.79 -18.48
CA TRP A 94 8.73 -6.68 -19.94
C TRP A 94 8.45 -5.24 -20.40
N ALA A 95 7.50 -4.57 -19.77
CA ALA A 95 7.18 -3.17 -20.08
C ALA A 95 8.40 -2.26 -19.84
N ILE A 96 9.12 -2.42 -18.72
CA ILE A 96 10.34 -1.66 -18.42
C ILE A 96 11.42 -1.90 -19.49
N ILE A 97 11.65 -3.16 -19.89
CA ILE A 97 12.64 -3.50 -20.93
C ILE A 97 12.28 -2.82 -22.26
N LEU A 98 11.03 -2.91 -22.69
CA LEU A 98 10.57 -2.29 -23.93
C LEU A 98 10.68 -0.76 -23.90
N LEU A 99 10.35 -0.14 -22.77
CA LEU A 99 10.51 1.31 -22.57
C LEU A 99 11.98 1.73 -22.66
N LEU A 100 12.89 1.00 -22.03
CA LEU A 100 14.32 1.28 -22.09
C LEU A 100 14.88 1.12 -23.51
N LEU A 101 14.49 0.05 -24.21
CA LEU A 101 14.87 -0.14 -25.61
C LEU A 101 14.36 0.99 -26.51
N GLY A 102 13.09 1.38 -26.33
CA GLY A 102 12.50 2.51 -27.05
C GLY A 102 13.25 3.82 -26.79
N MET A 103 13.59 4.09 -25.53
CA MET A 103 14.37 5.27 -25.14
C MET A 103 15.75 5.30 -25.81
N VAL A 104 16.46 4.16 -25.86
CA VAL A 104 17.78 4.07 -26.50
C VAL A 104 17.68 4.25 -28.02
N LEU A 105 16.72 3.59 -28.67
CA LEU A 105 16.52 3.70 -30.12
C LEU A 105 16.13 5.13 -30.55
N SER A 106 15.27 5.79 -29.76
CA SER A 106 14.92 7.19 -29.96
C SER A 106 16.14 8.11 -29.81
N ALA A 107 16.97 7.89 -28.77
CA ALA A 107 18.20 8.65 -28.56
C ALA A 107 19.24 8.47 -29.68
N MET A 108 19.23 7.33 -30.39
CA MET A 108 20.09 7.06 -31.55
C MET A 108 19.59 7.70 -32.86
N GLY A 109 18.52 8.50 -32.81
CA GLY A 109 18.02 9.28 -33.96
C GLY A 109 17.03 8.52 -34.85
N ASN A 110 16.45 7.43 -34.37
CA ASN A 110 15.44 6.68 -35.12
C ASN A 110 14.05 7.31 -34.92
N ASN A 111 13.69 8.29 -35.77
CA ASN A 111 12.42 9.04 -35.74
C ASN A 111 11.15 8.24 -36.12
N TRP A 112 11.22 6.91 -36.12
CA TRP A 112 10.07 6.05 -36.40
C TRP A 112 9.23 5.75 -35.14
N LEU A 113 9.78 6.03 -33.95
CA LEU A 113 9.10 6.08 -32.64
C LEU A 113 8.97 7.53 -32.19
#